data_AF-A0ABD6CNM8-F1
#
_entry.id   AF-A0ABD6CNM8-F1
#
_cell.length_a   1.000
_cell.length_b   1.000
_cell.length_c   1.000
_cell.angle_alpha   90.00
_cell.angle_beta   90.00
_cell.angle_gamma   90.00
#
_symmetry.space_group_name_H-M   'P 1'
#
loop_
_entity.id
_entity.type
_entity.pdbx_description
1 polymer ?
#
loop_
_entity_poly.entity_id
_entity_poly.type
_entity_poly.pdbx_seq_one_letter_code
_entity_poly.pdbx_strand_id
1 'polypeptide(L)'
;MTEIHPSQRVAMLADAQNLYHTAQSLYSRNIDYSALLEKGVAGRELTRAIAYVVRADSPDEESFFEALADIGFEPKIKEIKTFGDGSKKADWDVGMSLDAVTLANHVDTVVLCTGDGDFSRLCSHLRHEGVRVEVMAFKESTAEELIEATDAFIDLSERQDTFLL
;
A
#
# COMPACT_ATOMS: atom_id res chain seq x y z
N MET A 1 -13.36 7.34 16.50
CA MET A 1 -12.06 7.37 15.81
C MET A 1 -11.07 8.01 16.74
N THR A 2 -9.92 7.35 16.97
CA THR A 2 -8.81 7.91 17.74
C THR A 2 -8.33 9.20 17.07
N GLU A 3 -7.98 10.19 17.87
CA GLU A 3 -7.52 11.49 17.36
C GLU A 3 -6.18 11.32 16.62
N ILE A 4 -6.07 11.91 15.43
CA ILE A 4 -4.83 11.91 14.64
C ILE A 4 -3.99 13.09 15.11
N HIS A 5 -2.79 12.82 15.61
CA HIS A 5 -1.88 13.85 16.07
C HIS A 5 -0.80 14.12 15.02
N PRO A 6 -0.46 15.40 14.73
CA PRO A 6 0.56 15.74 13.73
C PRO A 6 1.95 15.14 14.02
N SER A 7 2.27 14.85 15.28
CA SER A 7 3.55 14.24 15.67
C SER A 7 3.61 12.72 15.50
N GLN A 8 2.54 12.08 15.01
CA GLN A 8 2.57 10.64 14.74
C GLN A 8 3.55 10.34 13.62
N ARG A 9 4.39 9.34 13.83
CA ARG A 9 5.27 8.79 12.80
C ARG A 9 4.49 7.80 11.95
N VAL A 10 4.59 7.94 10.63
CA VAL A 10 3.82 7.13 9.67
C VAL A 10 4.76 6.32 8.80
N ALA A 11 4.47 5.02 8.64
CA ALA A 11 4.98 4.23 7.54
C ALA A 11 3.86 3.95 6.54
N MET A 12 4.16 4.07 5.24
CA MET A 12 3.22 3.76 4.17
C MET A 12 3.76 2.62 3.32
N LEU A 13 2.95 1.58 3.10
CA LEU A 13 3.31 0.37 2.37
C LEU A 13 2.28 0.17 1.26
N ALA A 14 2.69 0.38 0.00
CA ALA A 14 1.80 0.33 -1.14
C ALA A 14 2.04 -0.90 -2.01
N ASP A 15 1.02 -1.73 -2.16
CA ASP A 15 1.01 -2.80 -3.15
C ASP A 15 0.65 -2.23 -4.51
N ALA A 16 1.67 -1.92 -5.30
CA ALA A 16 1.47 -1.24 -6.58
C ALA A 16 0.72 -2.13 -7.58
N GLN A 17 0.87 -3.46 -7.50
CA GLN A 17 0.16 -4.38 -8.38
C GLN A 17 -1.33 -4.41 -8.04
N ASN A 18 -1.67 -4.58 -6.76
CA ASN A 18 -3.07 -4.60 -6.32
C ASN A 18 -3.78 -3.30 -6.69
N LEU A 19 -3.17 -2.15 -6.40
CA LEU A 19 -3.73 -0.84 -6.73
C LEU A 19 -3.88 -0.64 -8.25
N TYR A 20 -2.85 -0.98 -9.04
CA TYR A 20 -2.88 -0.84 -10.49
C TYR A 20 -3.95 -1.71 -11.13
N HIS A 21 -4.00 -3.00 -10.79
CA HIS A 21 -4.98 -3.92 -11.35
C HIS A 21 -6.40 -3.50 -11.04
N THR A 22 -6.65 -3.07 -9.82
CA THR A 22 -7.96 -2.58 -9.39
C THR A 22 -8.34 -1.28 -10.11
N ALA A 23 -7.47 -0.28 -10.15
CA ALA A 23 -7.74 1.00 -10.81
C ALA A 23 -8.00 0.83 -12.31
N GLN A 24 -7.22 -0.04 -12.97
CA GLN A 24 -7.42 -0.37 -14.37
C GLN A 24 -8.72 -1.14 -14.63
N SER A 25 -9.04 -2.12 -13.77
CA SER A 25 -10.26 -2.93 -13.93
C SER A 25 -11.53 -2.14 -13.68
N LEU A 26 -11.54 -1.24 -12.70
CA LEU A 26 -12.74 -0.49 -12.31
C LEU A 26 -12.90 0.81 -13.12
N TYR A 27 -11.80 1.50 -13.42
CA TYR A 27 -11.84 2.86 -13.96
C TYR A 27 -11.01 3.06 -15.22
N SER A 28 -10.19 2.09 -15.64
CA SER A 28 -9.25 2.22 -16.77
C SER A 28 -8.32 3.44 -16.63
N ARG A 29 -7.85 3.69 -15.40
CA ARG A 29 -6.98 4.80 -15.02
C ARG A 29 -5.80 4.35 -14.17
N ASN A 30 -4.76 5.18 -14.15
CA ASN A 30 -3.58 4.96 -13.30
C ASN A 30 -3.77 5.61 -11.93
N ILE A 31 -3.00 5.16 -10.94
CA ILE A 31 -2.98 5.75 -9.60
C ILE A 31 -2.11 7.01 -9.58
N ASP A 32 -2.61 8.06 -8.96
CA ASP A 32 -1.80 9.21 -8.54
C ASP A 32 -1.13 8.90 -7.18
N TYR A 33 0.12 8.43 -7.24
CA TYR A 33 0.90 8.10 -6.04
C TYR A 33 1.27 9.34 -5.21
N SER A 34 1.32 10.54 -5.81
CA SER A 34 1.59 11.78 -5.07
C SER A 34 0.41 12.11 -4.17
N ALA A 35 -0.81 12.08 -4.72
CA ALA A 35 -2.02 12.29 -3.95
C ALA A 35 -2.24 11.18 -2.91
N LEU A 36 -1.89 9.93 -3.26
CA LEU A 36 -1.92 8.80 -2.33
C LEU A 36 -1.01 9.05 -1.12
N LEU A 37 0.25 9.45 -1.35
CA LEU A 37 1.22 9.74 -0.29
C LEU A 37 0.79 10.92 0.56
N GLU A 38 0.38 12.03 -0.06
CA GLU A 38 -0.09 13.22 0.65
C GLU A 38 -1.26 12.88 1.58
N LYS A 39 -2.24 12.12 1.07
CA LYS A 39 -3.41 11.73 1.87
C LYS A 39 -3.07 10.73 2.96
N GLY A 40 -2.21 9.75 2.67
CA GLY A 40 -1.76 8.75 3.64
C GLY A 40 -0.96 9.37 4.77
N VAL A 41 -0.11 10.35 4.49
CA VAL A 41 0.66 11.08 5.52
C VAL A 41 -0.25 12.02 6.30
N ALA A 42 -1.18 12.72 5.64
CA ALA A 42 -2.16 13.61 6.30
C ALA A 42 -1.53 14.65 7.25
N GLY A 43 -0.36 15.20 6.89
CA GLY A 43 0.35 16.20 7.69
C GLY A 43 1.10 15.66 8.91
N ARG A 44 1.25 14.34 9.01
CA ARG A 44 2.05 13.64 10.03
C ARG A 44 3.52 13.50 9.63
N GLU A 45 4.36 12.96 10.52
CA GLU A 45 5.78 12.73 10.24
C GLU A 45 5.99 11.44 9.43
N LEU A 46 6.29 11.56 8.15
CA LEU A 46 6.61 10.40 7.31
C LEU A 46 7.96 9.79 7.73
N THR A 47 7.94 8.53 8.19
CA THR A 47 9.15 7.77 8.54
C THR A 47 9.68 6.98 7.35
N ARG A 48 8.80 6.28 6.62
CA ARG A 48 9.10 5.58 5.36
C ARG A 48 7.87 5.45 4.49
N ALA A 49 8.06 5.51 3.19
CA ALA A 49 7.07 5.11 2.20
C ALA A 49 7.71 4.05 1.30
N ILE A 50 7.11 2.88 1.15
CA ILE A 50 7.64 1.76 0.36
C ILE A 50 6.58 1.35 -0.66
N ALA A 51 6.98 1.28 -1.93
CA ALA A 51 6.12 0.80 -3.01
C ALA A 51 6.63 -0.56 -3.50
N TYR A 52 5.79 -1.58 -3.37
CA TYR A 52 6.08 -2.95 -3.77
C TYR A 52 5.64 -3.15 -5.21
N VAL A 53 6.63 -3.30 -6.10
CA VAL A 53 6.43 -3.38 -7.54
C VAL A 53 7.00 -4.68 -8.09
N VAL A 54 6.40 -5.17 -9.16
CA VAL A 54 6.89 -6.34 -9.89
C VAL A 54 7.27 -5.90 -11.28
N ARG A 55 8.46 -6.33 -11.69
CA ARG A 55 8.98 -6.08 -13.04
C ARG A 55 8.40 -7.08 -14.02
N ALA A 56 7.74 -6.59 -15.05
CA ALA A 56 7.13 -7.31 -16.15
C ALA A 56 7.72 -6.83 -17.48
N ASP A 57 9.03 -7.07 -17.70
CA ASP A 57 9.75 -6.96 -18.99
C ASP A 57 9.25 -5.88 -19.99
N SER A 58 8.90 -4.69 -19.50
CA SER A 58 8.34 -3.60 -20.29
C SER A 58 9.21 -2.34 -20.15
N PRO A 59 9.51 -1.63 -21.25
CA PRO A 59 10.38 -0.45 -21.23
C PRO A 59 9.82 0.72 -20.41
N ASP A 60 8.50 0.78 -20.17
CA ASP A 60 7.86 1.87 -19.44
C ASP A 60 8.02 1.75 -17.90
N GLU A 61 8.51 0.61 -17.40
CA GLU A 61 8.60 0.35 -15.96
C GLU A 61 9.69 1.16 -15.27
N GLU A 62 10.80 1.42 -15.97
CA GLU A 62 11.92 2.16 -15.40
C GLU A 62 11.51 3.60 -15.08
N SER A 63 10.75 4.23 -15.98
CA SER A 63 10.15 5.56 -15.78
C SER A 63 9.16 5.57 -14.60
N PHE A 64 8.39 4.49 -14.43
CA PHE A 64 7.46 4.38 -13.30
C PHE A 64 8.20 4.26 -11.96
N PHE A 65 9.27 3.46 -11.89
CA PHE A 65 10.06 3.32 -10.67
C PHE A 65 10.80 4.61 -10.30
N GLU A 66 11.31 5.35 -11.29
CA GLU A 66 11.89 6.68 -11.10
C GLU A 66 10.83 7.66 -10.57
N ALA A 67 9.64 7.68 -11.16
CA ALA A 67 8.55 8.55 -10.69
C ALA A 67 8.14 8.24 -9.24
N LEU A 68 8.08 6.96 -8.83
CA LEU A 68 7.82 6.58 -7.44
C LEU A 68 8.90 7.12 -6.49
N ALA A 69 10.17 7.03 -6.88
CA ALA A 69 11.29 7.55 -6.11
C ALA A 69 11.22 9.08 -5.98
N ASP A 70 10.91 9.79 -7.07
CA ASP A 70 10.77 11.26 -7.07
C ASP A 70 9.59 11.73 -6.20
N ILE A 71 8.51 10.96 -6.13
CA ILE A 71 7.36 11.22 -5.25
C ILE A 71 7.73 11.01 -3.77
N GLY A 72 8.72 10.17 -3.48
CA GLY A 72 9.20 9.87 -2.13
C GLY A 72 8.93 8.46 -1.63
N PHE A 73 8.52 7.53 -2.51
CA PHE A 73 8.49 6.11 -2.21
C PHE A 73 9.84 5.45 -2.42
N GLU A 74 10.17 4.45 -1.61
CA GLU A 74 11.24 3.48 -1.84
C GLU A 74 10.68 2.33 -2.69
N PRO A 75 10.97 2.25 -4.01
CA PRO A 75 10.49 1.15 -4.84
C PRO A 75 11.24 -0.15 -4.50
N LYS A 76 10.50 -1.18 -4.06
CA LYS A 76 11.00 -2.55 -3.90
C LYS A 76 10.57 -3.39 -5.09
N ILE A 77 11.54 -3.74 -5.93
CA ILE A 77 11.33 -4.42 -7.21
C ILE A 77 11.54 -5.93 -7.05
N LYS A 78 10.53 -6.72 -7.44
CA LYS A 78 10.62 -8.19 -7.55
C LYS A 78 10.55 -8.61 -9.01
N GLU A 79 11.48 -9.47 -9.40
CA GLU A 79 11.44 -10.11 -10.72
C GLU A 79 10.48 -11.31 -10.67
N ILE A 80 9.70 -11.50 -11.74
CA ILE A 80 8.81 -12.65 -11.86
C ILE A 80 9.65 -13.92 -11.90
N LYS A 81 9.53 -14.75 -10.86
CA LYS A 81 10.16 -16.08 -10.83
C LYS A 81 9.16 -17.11 -11.32
N THR A 82 9.54 -17.80 -12.40
CA THR A 82 8.82 -19.01 -12.85
C THR A 82 9.47 -20.20 -12.16
N PHE A 83 8.71 -20.89 -11.33
CA PHE A 83 9.17 -22.08 -10.62
C PHE A 83 9.09 -23.32 -11.54
N GLY A 84 9.83 -24.37 -11.18
CA GLY A 84 9.90 -25.61 -11.97
C GLY A 84 8.57 -26.38 -12.09
N ASP A 85 7.57 -26.02 -11.29
CA ASP A 85 6.19 -26.51 -11.37
C ASP A 85 5.28 -25.66 -12.27
N GLY A 86 5.82 -24.61 -12.91
CA GLY A 86 5.09 -23.68 -13.75
C GLY A 86 4.35 -22.58 -12.98
N SER A 87 4.41 -22.57 -11.64
CA SER A 87 3.83 -21.49 -10.84
C SER A 87 4.66 -20.22 -10.99
N LYS A 88 3.98 -19.09 -11.12
CA LYS A 88 4.60 -17.76 -11.08
C LYS A 88 4.24 -17.13 -9.74
N LYS A 89 5.22 -16.91 -8.86
CA LYS A 89 5.00 -16.08 -7.67
C LYS A 89 5.49 -14.67 -7.93
N ALA A 90 4.54 -13.75 -8.01
CA ALA A 90 4.79 -12.33 -8.20
C ALA A 90 4.35 -11.49 -6.98
N ASP A 91 3.56 -12.03 -6.05
CA ASP A 91 3.05 -11.28 -4.90
C ASP A 91 4.18 -10.75 -3.97
N TRP A 92 3.88 -9.68 -3.25
CA TRP A 92 4.77 -9.11 -2.25
C TRP A 92 4.34 -9.38 -0.82
N ASP A 93 3.31 -10.20 -0.61
CA ASP A 93 2.57 -10.32 0.66
C ASP A 93 3.46 -10.61 1.85
N VAL A 94 4.38 -11.57 1.69
CA VAL A 94 5.33 -11.93 2.74
C VAL A 94 6.33 -10.81 2.99
N GLY A 95 6.85 -10.18 1.94
CA GLY A 95 7.82 -9.09 2.06
C GLY A 95 7.21 -7.86 2.73
N MET A 96 6.04 -7.44 2.24
CA MET A 96 5.29 -6.32 2.79
C MET A 96 4.89 -6.57 4.25
N SER A 97 4.47 -7.79 4.59
CA SER A 97 4.16 -8.17 5.98
C SER A 97 5.39 -8.08 6.89
N LEU A 98 6.54 -8.61 6.45
CA LEU A 98 7.77 -8.56 7.24
C LEU A 98 8.26 -7.12 7.47
N ASP A 99 8.19 -6.29 6.44
CA ASP A 99 8.54 -4.87 6.54
C ASP A 99 7.58 -4.12 7.47
N ALA A 100 6.27 -4.35 7.37
CA ALA A 100 5.29 -3.74 8.27
C ALA A 100 5.53 -4.10 9.74
N VAL A 101 5.76 -5.39 10.04
CA VAL A 101 6.09 -5.85 11.40
C VAL A 101 7.41 -5.25 11.90
N THR A 102 8.41 -5.17 11.05
CA THR A 102 9.71 -4.58 11.42
C THR A 102 9.58 -3.08 11.70
N LEU A 103 8.78 -2.37 10.91
CA LEU A 103 8.53 -0.94 11.07
C LEU A 103 7.65 -0.62 12.28
N ALA A 104 6.85 -1.57 12.77
CA ALA A 104 5.91 -1.36 13.87
C ALA A 104 6.54 -0.69 15.11
N ASN A 105 7.79 -1.05 15.44
CA ASN A 105 8.52 -0.47 16.59
C ASN A 105 9.04 0.96 16.36
N HIS A 106 8.92 1.47 15.14
CA HIS A 106 9.49 2.75 14.72
C HIS A 106 8.43 3.79 14.34
N VAL A 107 7.18 3.40 14.24
CA VAL A 107 6.07 4.26 13.80
C VAL A 107 4.88 4.14 14.73
N ASP A 108 4.04 5.16 14.72
CA ASP A 108 2.79 5.19 15.49
C ASP A 108 1.60 4.80 14.60
N THR A 109 1.76 4.88 13.27
CA THR A 109 0.75 4.49 12.28
C THR A 109 1.38 3.77 11.09
N VAL A 110 0.73 2.70 10.64
CA VAL A 110 1.01 2.02 9.38
C VAL A 110 -0.17 2.21 8.44
N VAL A 111 0.09 2.76 7.26
CA VAL A 111 -0.86 2.89 6.16
C VAL A 111 -0.58 1.79 5.14
N LEU A 112 -1.51 0.85 4.99
CA LEU A 112 -1.44 -0.19 3.96
C LEU A 112 -2.27 0.23 2.75
N CYS A 113 -1.67 0.26 1.57
CA CYS A 113 -2.39 0.55 0.32
C CYS A 113 -2.58 -0.74 -0.47
N THR A 114 -3.60 -1.50 -0.08
CA THR A 114 -4.01 -2.78 -0.69
C THR A 114 -5.44 -3.11 -0.30
N GLY A 115 -6.18 -3.75 -1.20
CA GLY A 115 -7.51 -4.31 -0.93
C GLY A 115 -7.50 -5.78 -0.50
N ASP A 116 -6.32 -6.40 -0.39
CA ASP A 116 -6.20 -7.85 -0.19
C ASP A 116 -6.50 -8.29 1.26
N GLY A 117 -7.47 -9.19 1.40
CA GLY A 117 -7.94 -9.76 2.66
C GLY A 117 -6.88 -10.54 3.43
N ASP A 118 -5.84 -11.06 2.75
CA ASP A 118 -4.76 -11.82 3.40
C ASP A 118 -3.95 -10.96 4.40
N PHE A 119 -4.00 -9.63 4.29
CA PHE A 119 -3.40 -8.71 5.26
C PHE A 119 -4.25 -8.46 6.52
N SER A 120 -5.48 -8.99 6.62
CA SER A 120 -6.33 -8.83 7.82
C SER A 120 -5.65 -9.32 9.11
N ARG A 121 -4.89 -10.42 9.03
CA ARG A 121 -4.07 -10.92 10.15
C ARG A 121 -2.92 -9.98 10.50
N LEU A 122 -2.28 -9.39 9.49
CA LEU A 122 -1.22 -8.39 9.70
C LEU A 122 -1.80 -7.17 10.43
N CYS A 123 -2.94 -6.64 9.98
CA CYS A 123 -3.63 -5.51 10.64
C CYS A 123 -3.90 -5.82 12.12
N SER A 124 -4.44 -7.00 12.40
CA SER A 124 -4.70 -7.46 13.77
C SER A 124 -3.43 -7.51 14.63
N HIS A 125 -2.33 -7.99 14.06
CA HIS A 125 -1.04 -8.07 14.76
C HIS A 125 -0.44 -6.69 15.01
N LEU A 126 -0.41 -5.79 14.02
CA LEU A 126 0.09 -4.42 14.19
C LEU A 126 -0.68 -3.65 15.27
N ARG A 127 -2.01 -3.80 15.31
CA ARG A 127 -2.84 -3.22 16.37
C ARG A 127 -2.52 -3.79 17.75
N HIS A 128 -2.20 -5.09 17.83
CA HIS A 128 -1.74 -5.71 19.07
C HIS A 128 -0.41 -5.12 19.56
N GLU A 129 0.50 -4.79 18.63
CA GLU A 129 1.76 -4.09 18.91
C GLU A 129 1.57 -2.59 19.24
N GLY A 130 0.32 -2.09 19.28
CA GLY A 130 0.00 -0.71 19.62
C GLY A 130 0.11 0.27 18.45
N VAL A 131 0.28 -0.22 17.23
CA VAL A 131 0.35 0.60 16.02
C VAL A 131 -1.06 0.81 15.47
N ARG A 132 -1.38 2.06 15.16
CA ARG A 132 -2.61 2.38 14.43
C ARG A 132 -2.49 1.87 13.00
N VAL A 133 -3.49 1.15 12.53
CA VAL A 133 -3.54 0.66 11.15
C VAL A 133 -4.58 1.45 10.36
N GLU A 134 -4.18 1.92 9.19
CA GLU A 134 -5.06 2.58 8.22
C GLU A 134 -4.92 1.86 6.89
N VAL A 135 -6.03 1.68 6.17
CA VAL A 135 -6.03 1.05 4.85
C VAL A 135 -6.53 2.05 3.81
N MET A 136 -5.83 2.15 2.68
CA MET A 136 -6.22 2.94 1.52
C MET A 136 -6.42 2.02 0.31
N ALA A 137 -7.66 1.82 -0.13
CA ALA A 137 -7.97 0.97 -1.28
C ALA A 137 -9.32 1.34 -1.91
N PHE A 138 -9.65 0.74 -3.05
CA PHE A 138 -10.97 0.86 -3.65
C PHE A 138 -11.92 -0.12 -2.97
N LYS A 139 -12.96 0.41 -2.32
CA LYS A 139 -13.87 -0.38 -1.50
C LYS A 139 -14.51 -1.55 -2.25
N GLU A 140 -14.81 -1.38 -3.53
CA GLU A 140 -15.42 -2.40 -4.40
C GLU A 140 -14.54 -3.64 -4.59
N SER A 141 -13.24 -3.51 -4.36
CA SER A 141 -12.24 -4.58 -4.49
C SER A 141 -11.62 -5.00 -3.16
N THR A 142 -12.09 -4.43 -2.05
CA THR A 142 -11.49 -4.66 -0.73
C THR A 142 -12.27 -5.72 0.03
N ALA A 143 -11.56 -6.70 0.61
CA ALA A 143 -12.19 -7.71 1.46
C ALA A 143 -12.78 -7.08 2.74
N GLU A 144 -14.01 -7.46 3.11
CA GLU A 144 -14.69 -6.92 4.30
C GLU A 144 -13.88 -7.17 5.59
N GLU A 145 -13.29 -8.35 5.71
CA GLU A 145 -12.41 -8.73 6.83
C GLU A 145 -11.18 -7.84 7.00
N LEU A 146 -10.65 -7.26 5.91
CA LEU A 146 -9.56 -6.28 5.99
C LEU A 146 -10.06 -4.95 6.57
N ILE A 147 -11.23 -4.51 6.13
CA ILE A 147 -11.89 -3.27 6.59
C ILE A 147 -12.22 -3.39 8.09
N GLU A 148 -12.68 -4.55 8.53
CA GLU A 148 -12.98 -4.81 9.95
C GLU A 148 -11.71 -4.90 10.82
N ALA A 149 -10.57 -5.29 10.24
CA ALA A 149 -9.31 -5.46 10.96
C ALA A 149 -8.52 -4.16 11.15
N THR A 150 -8.88 -3.06 10.47
CA THR A 150 -8.16 -1.77 10.49
C THR A 150 -8.82 -0.73 11.42
N ASP A 151 -8.07 0.28 11.86
CA ASP A 151 -8.62 1.38 12.67
C ASP A 151 -9.25 2.49 11.81
N ALA A 152 -8.88 2.57 10.53
CA ALA A 152 -9.54 3.40 9.54
C ALA A 152 -9.39 2.83 8.12
N PHE A 153 -10.40 3.08 7.30
CA PHE A 153 -10.40 2.77 5.88
C PHE A 153 -10.66 4.06 5.09
N ILE A 154 -9.81 4.32 4.10
CA ILE A 154 -9.90 5.45 3.19
C ILE A 154 -10.27 4.89 1.82
N ASP A 155 -11.49 5.15 1.40
CA ASP A 155 -12.00 4.69 0.12
C ASP A 155 -11.46 5.58 -1.01
N LEU A 156 -10.65 5.00 -1.89
CA LEU A 156 -10.12 5.70 -3.06
C LEU A 156 -11.23 5.98 -4.09
N SER A 157 -12.31 5.18 -4.09
CA SER A 157 -13.43 5.28 -5.03
C SER A 157 -14.30 6.51 -4.80
N GLU A 158 -14.32 7.05 -3.58
CA GLU A 158 -15.06 8.28 -3.24
C GLU A 158 -14.42 9.54 -3.84
N ARG A 159 -13.14 9.49 -4.20
CA ARG A 159 -12.35 10.66 -4.64
C ARG A 159 -11.51 10.33 -5.88
N GLN A 160 -12.15 9.77 -6.90
CA GLN A 160 -11.51 9.38 -8.16
C GLN A 160 -10.68 10.51 -8.79
N ASP A 161 -11.20 11.74 -8.82
CA ASP A 161 -10.48 12.90 -9.39
C ASP A 161 -9.22 13.30 -8.61
N THR A 162 -9.06 12.79 -7.38
CA THR A 162 -7.87 13.01 -6.55
C THR A 162 -6.84 11.89 -6.72
N PHE A 163 -7.28 10.63 -6.81
CA PHE A 163 -6.39 9.47 -6.73
C PHE A 163 -6.13 8.79 -8.07
N LEU A 164 -6.81 9.20 -9.14
CA LEU A 164 -6.66 8.61 -10.47
C LEU A 164 -6.18 9.66 -11.49
N LEU A 165 -5.29 9.22 -12.38
CA LEU A 165 -4.78 9.96 -13.54
C LEU A 165 -5.54 9.58 -14.80
#